data_AF-A0A7V9JE09-F1
#
_entry.id   AF-A0A7V9JE09-F1
#
_cell.length_a   1.000
_cell.length_b   1.000
_cell.length_c   1.000
_cell.angle_alpha   90.00
_cell.angle_beta   90.00
_cell.angle_gamma   90.00
#
_symmetry.space_group_name_H-M   'P 1'
#
loop_
_entity.id
_entity.type
_entity.pdbx_description
1 polymer ?
#
loop_
_entity_poly.entity_id
_entity_poly.type
_entity_poly.pdbx_seq_one_letter_code
_entity_poly.pdbx_strand_id
1 'polypeptide(L)'
;MTIGRLAYKQEDRRHAAECYEEALALHRHLGNRMSIALTLDALGELAHVQGDQALALSRYRESLGLWQELDHKWGSAEALAGIAAIAAHQGLWELAARLCGSVDALCEGVNVVLPPVARREYAKTIAAVKAGIDPDTALAARETGRERAPEELLADVLAVEAAIVDARPSSGVLPFGPELEALLTHREREVLDLLVAGHSNQAIADLLFISVPTVKVHVTHILSKLGLSSRAEVIAYAAQLGHR
;
A
#
# COMPACT_ATOMS: atom_id res chain seq x y z
N MET A 1 26.25 7.20 10.67
CA MET A 1 26.08 5.79 10.26
C MET A 1 24.64 5.41 9.88
N THR A 2 23.62 6.18 10.28
CA THR A 2 22.19 5.82 10.10
C THR A 2 21.63 6.14 8.69
N ILE A 3 22.12 7.20 8.04
CA ILE A 3 21.62 7.63 6.71
C ILE A 3 22.04 6.64 5.62
N GLY A 4 23.31 6.20 5.59
CA GLY A 4 23.78 5.23 4.59
C GLY A 4 23.08 3.87 4.67
N ARG A 5 22.73 3.40 5.88
CA ARG A 5 22.00 2.13 6.07
C ARG A 5 20.53 2.24 5.68
N LEU A 6 19.94 3.44 5.77
CA LEU A 6 18.58 3.70 5.30
C LEU A 6 18.54 3.87 3.78
N ALA A 7 19.51 4.61 3.21
CA ALA A 7 19.69 4.76 1.77
C ALA A 7 19.93 3.41 1.08
N TYR A 8 20.84 2.60 1.63
CA TYR A 8 21.11 1.24 1.14
C TYR A 8 19.85 0.36 1.18
N LYS A 9 19.07 0.41 2.27
CA LYS A 9 17.81 -0.32 2.38
C LYS A 9 16.69 0.22 1.49
N GLN A 10 16.75 1.47 1.05
CA GLN A 10 15.80 2.02 0.09
C GLN A 10 16.19 1.65 -1.34
N GLU A 11 17.48 1.71 -1.66
CA GLU A 11 18.02 1.26 -2.96
C GLU A 11 17.77 -0.22 -3.20
N ASP A 12 17.97 -1.06 -2.18
CA ASP A 12 17.73 -2.51 -2.27
C ASP A 12 16.24 -2.82 -2.52
N ARG A 13 15.33 -2.08 -1.86
CA ARG A 13 13.88 -2.20 -2.10
C ARG A 13 13.43 -1.74 -3.47
N ARG A 14 14.08 -0.71 -4.03
CA ARG A 14 13.78 -0.23 -5.38
C ARG A 14 14.22 -1.25 -6.43
N HIS A 15 15.44 -1.78 -6.30
CA HIS A 15 15.91 -2.84 -7.20
C HIS A 15 15.04 -4.09 -7.08
N ALA A 16 14.62 -4.47 -5.87
CA ALA A 16 13.67 -5.56 -5.68
C ALA A 16 12.34 -5.32 -6.41
N ALA A 17 11.75 -4.11 -6.30
CA ALA A 17 10.51 -3.77 -7.00
C ALA A 17 10.65 -3.85 -8.53
N GLU A 18 11.77 -3.35 -9.09
CA GLU A 18 12.05 -3.42 -10.53
C GLU A 18 12.17 -4.87 -11.00
N CYS A 19 12.95 -5.70 -10.28
CA CYS A 19 13.06 -7.13 -10.57
C CYS A 19 11.70 -7.85 -10.50
N TYR A 20 10.85 -7.50 -9.52
CA TYR A 20 9.51 -8.10 -9.40
C TYR A 20 8.56 -7.63 -10.50
N GLU A 21 8.60 -6.37 -10.95
CA GLU A 21 7.78 -5.92 -12.09
C GLU A 21 8.21 -6.60 -13.40
N GLU A 22 9.52 -6.78 -13.62
CA GLU A 22 10.04 -7.56 -14.75
C GLU A 22 9.61 -9.02 -14.68
N ALA A 23 9.73 -9.65 -13.50
CA ALA A 23 9.25 -11.00 -13.26
C ALA A 23 7.73 -11.13 -13.46
N LEU A 24 6.94 -10.15 -13.02
CA LEU A 24 5.50 -10.11 -13.20
C LEU A 24 5.13 -10.08 -14.69
N ALA A 25 5.82 -9.26 -15.49
CA ALA A 25 5.61 -9.19 -16.92
C ALA A 25 5.90 -10.54 -17.60
N LEU A 26 7.00 -11.20 -17.22
CA LEU A 26 7.36 -12.54 -17.71
C LEU A 26 6.34 -13.59 -17.29
N HIS A 27 5.92 -13.62 -16.02
CA HIS A 27 4.94 -14.58 -15.52
C HIS A 27 3.57 -14.40 -16.17
N ARG A 28 3.15 -13.15 -16.44
CA ARG A 28 1.95 -12.86 -17.24
C ARG A 28 2.07 -13.37 -18.66
N HIS A 29 3.22 -13.17 -19.32
CA HIS A 29 3.45 -13.68 -20.68
C HIS A 29 3.42 -15.22 -20.72
N LEU A 30 3.95 -15.88 -19.68
CA LEU A 30 3.96 -17.33 -19.53
C LEU A 30 2.64 -17.91 -19.00
N GLY A 31 1.68 -17.08 -18.58
CA GLY A 31 0.40 -17.51 -18.01
C GLY A 31 0.52 -18.23 -16.66
N ASN A 32 1.63 -18.06 -15.93
CA ASN A 32 1.86 -18.74 -14.65
C ASN A 32 1.15 -18.01 -13.51
N ARG A 33 -0.14 -18.32 -13.31
CA ARG A 33 -1.01 -17.70 -12.30
C ARG A 33 -0.43 -17.69 -10.88
N MET A 34 0.18 -18.79 -10.44
CA MET A 34 0.76 -18.89 -9.10
C MET A 34 1.93 -17.93 -8.93
N SER A 35 2.83 -17.86 -9.93
CA SER A 35 3.95 -16.91 -9.89
C SER A 35 3.50 -15.45 -10.01
N ILE A 36 2.43 -15.17 -10.77
CA ILE A 36 1.82 -13.84 -10.85
C ILE A 36 1.35 -13.41 -9.45
N ALA A 37 0.57 -14.25 -8.76
CA ALA A 37 0.02 -13.95 -7.45
C ALA A 37 1.12 -13.70 -6.39
N LEU A 38 2.12 -14.59 -6.30
CA LEU A 38 3.27 -14.39 -5.39
C LEU A 38 4.01 -13.07 -5.66
N THR A 39 4.17 -12.72 -6.93
CA THR A 39 4.86 -11.50 -7.32
C THR A 39 4.03 -10.26 -6.97
N LEU A 40 2.70 -10.33 -7.10
CA LEU A 40 1.79 -9.27 -6.70
C LEU A 40 1.79 -9.07 -5.18
N ASP A 41 1.84 -10.13 -4.38
CA ASP A 41 1.95 -10.02 -2.91
C ASP A 41 3.26 -9.32 -2.50
N ALA A 42 4.38 -9.71 -3.12
CA ALA A 42 5.68 -9.08 -2.86
C ALA A 42 5.70 -7.59 -3.25
N LEU A 43 5.09 -7.23 -4.39
CA LEU A 43 4.93 -5.83 -4.81
C LEU A 43 3.98 -5.05 -3.91
N GLY A 44 2.91 -5.70 -3.41
CA GLY A 44 1.99 -5.14 -2.43
C GLY A 44 2.68 -4.80 -1.11
N GLU A 45 3.54 -5.69 -0.61
CA GLU A 45 4.32 -5.45 0.60
C GLU A 45 5.29 -4.29 0.42
N LEU A 46 6.00 -4.27 -0.71
CA LEU A 46 6.93 -3.18 -1.03
C LEU A 46 6.20 -1.83 -1.12
N ALA A 47 5.04 -1.77 -1.78
CA ALA A 47 4.23 -0.56 -1.87
C ALA A 47 3.71 -0.10 -0.50
N HIS A 48 3.26 -1.04 0.35
CA HIS A 48 2.80 -0.73 1.71
C HIS A 48 3.91 -0.15 2.57
N VAL A 49 5.11 -0.73 2.54
CA VAL A 49 6.30 -0.24 3.26
C VAL A 49 6.76 1.13 2.74
N GLN A 50 6.53 1.40 1.45
CA GLN A 50 6.81 2.70 0.84
C GLN A 50 5.74 3.76 1.12
N GLY A 51 4.59 3.36 1.70
CA GLY A 51 3.50 4.25 2.08
C GLY A 51 2.42 4.42 1.02
N ASP A 52 2.55 3.80 -0.16
CA ASP A 52 1.52 3.84 -1.21
C ASP A 52 0.43 2.79 -0.94
N GLN A 53 -0.49 3.15 -0.04
CA GLN A 53 -1.57 2.27 0.38
C GLN A 53 -2.51 1.91 -0.77
N ALA A 54 -2.73 2.82 -1.73
CA ALA A 54 -3.60 2.59 -2.88
C ALA A 54 -2.99 1.56 -3.83
N LEU A 55 -1.71 1.71 -4.17
CA LEU A 55 -1.01 0.73 -4.99
C LEU A 55 -0.92 -0.63 -4.27
N ALA A 56 -0.59 -0.64 -2.98
CA ALA A 56 -0.53 -1.85 -2.19
C ALA A 56 -1.87 -2.61 -2.20
N LEU A 57 -2.98 -1.91 -1.94
CA LEU A 57 -4.32 -2.50 -1.95
C LEU A 57 -4.66 -3.09 -3.32
N SER A 58 -4.36 -2.37 -4.41
CA SER A 58 -4.61 -2.88 -5.76
C SER A 58 -3.85 -4.19 -6.03
N ARG A 59 -2.59 -4.30 -5.60
CA ARG A 59 -1.77 -5.50 -5.82
C ARG A 59 -2.25 -6.67 -4.98
N TYR A 60 -2.55 -6.45 -3.70
CA TYR A 60 -3.11 -7.50 -2.84
C TYR A 60 -4.50 -7.96 -3.32
N ARG A 61 -5.35 -7.05 -3.82
CA ARG A 61 -6.66 -7.43 -4.36
C ARG A 61 -6.54 -8.30 -5.61
N GLU A 62 -5.64 -7.93 -6.53
CA GLU A 62 -5.39 -8.75 -7.74
C GLU A 62 -4.84 -10.13 -7.35
N SER A 63 -3.88 -10.17 -6.42
CA SER A 63 -3.31 -11.41 -5.90
C SER A 63 -4.37 -12.29 -5.22
N LEU A 64 -5.22 -11.70 -4.36
CA LEU A 64 -6.30 -12.40 -3.68
C LEU A 64 -7.26 -13.08 -4.66
N GLY A 65 -7.63 -12.39 -5.75
CA GLY A 65 -8.48 -12.95 -6.80
C GLY A 65 -7.84 -14.18 -7.45
N LEU A 66 -6.53 -14.11 -7.78
CA LEU A 66 -5.80 -15.25 -8.33
C LEU A 66 -5.69 -16.41 -7.33
N TRP A 67 -5.47 -16.12 -6.04
CA TRP A 67 -5.42 -17.15 -5.01
C TRP A 67 -6.76 -17.85 -4.81
N GLN A 68 -7.87 -17.11 -4.92
CA GLN A 68 -9.21 -17.68 -4.91
C GLN A 68 -9.48 -18.55 -6.14
N GLU A 69 -9.07 -18.11 -7.34
CA GLU A 69 -9.16 -18.95 -8.56
C GLU A 69 -8.39 -20.27 -8.44
N LEU A 70 -7.28 -20.26 -7.70
CA LEU A 70 -6.42 -21.42 -7.48
C LEU A 70 -6.83 -22.26 -6.26
N ASP A 71 -7.89 -21.89 -5.53
CA ASP A 71 -8.28 -22.46 -4.23
C ASP A 71 -7.10 -22.53 -3.23
N HIS A 72 -6.19 -21.54 -3.31
CA HIS A 72 -4.94 -21.53 -2.58
C HIS A 72 -5.05 -20.74 -1.27
N LYS A 73 -5.60 -21.40 -0.25
CA LYS A 73 -5.91 -20.81 1.07
C LYS A 73 -4.75 -20.06 1.73
N TRP A 74 -3.52 -20.55 1.60
CA TRP A 74 -2.33 -19.88 2.16
C TRP A 74 -2.06 -18.53 1.50
N GLY A 75 -2.17 -18.48 0.17
CA GLY A 75 -1.94 -17.25 -0.59
C GLY A 75 -3.05 -16.23 -0.31
N SER A 76 -4.30 -16.69 -0.21
CA SER A 76 -5.41 -15.85 0.21
C SER A 76 -5.20 -15.25 1.60
N ALA A 77 -4.69 -16.04 2.56
CA ALA A 77 -4.40 -15.55 3.90
C ALA A 77 -3.28 -14.49 3.92
N GLU A 78 -2.25 -14.64 3.08
CA GLU A 78 -1.17 -13.65 2.95
C GLU A 78 -1.67 -12.33 2.36
N ALA A 79 -2.42 -12.38 1.26
CA ALA A 79 -3.01 -11.19 0.64
C ALA A 79 -3.96 -10.47 1.62
N LEU A 80 -4.81 -11.21 2.34
CA LEU A 80 -5.72 -10.64 3.35
C LEU A 80 -4.97 -10.01 4.53
N ALA A 81 -3.87 -10.61 4.97
CA ALA A 81 -3.03 -10.02 6.02
C ALA A 81 -2.44 -8.67 5.58
N GLY A 82 -2.05 -8.55 4.31
CA GLY A 82 -1.64 -7.28 3.70
C GLY A 82 -2.75 -6.24 3.71
N ILE A 83 -3.98 -6.62 3.32
CA ILE A 83 -5.13 -5.72 3.31
C ILE A 83 -5.54 -5.31 4.74
N ALA A 84 -5.47 -6.22 5.70
CA ALA A 84 -5.71 -5.92 7.12
C ALA A 84 -4.70 -4.90 7.67
N ALA A 85 -3.43 -5.00 7.25
CA ALA A 85 -2.39 -4.02 7.62
C ALA A 85 -2.72 -2.63 7.08
N ILE A 86 -3.20 -2.54 5.84
CA ILE A 86 -3.64 -1.27 5.23
C ILE A 86 -4.85 -0.71 6.00
N ALA A 87 -5.86 -1.53 6.30
CA ALA A 87 -7.02 -1.11 7.09
C ALA A 87 -6.63 -0.57 8.47
N ALA A 88 -5.70 -1.25 9.16
CA ALA A 88 -5.17 -0.78 10.45
C ALA A 88 -4.40 0.54 10.31
N HIS A 89 -3.60 0.72 9.27
CA HIS A 89 -2.92 1.99 9.01
C HIS A 89 -3.89 3.16 8.75
N GLN A 90 -5.06 2.88 8.18
CA GLN A 90 -6.11 3.89 7.94
C GLN A 90 -7.04 4.09 9.15
N GLY A 91 -6.78 3.42 10.27
CA GLY A 91 -7.62 3.53 11.48
C GLY A 91 -8.98 2.85 11.37
N LEU A 92 -9.18 1.99 10.38
CA LEU A 92 -10.41 1.21 10.19
C LEU A 92 -10.37 -0.02 11.13
N TRP A 93 -10.36 0.21 12.43
CA TRP A 93 -10.01 -0.81 13.42
C TRP A 93 -10.94 -2.02 13.41
N GLU A 94 -12.25 -1.82 13.33
CA GLU A 94 -13.24 -2.91 13.24
C GLU A 94 -13.06 -3.74 11.96
N LEU A 95 -12.82 -3.06 10.84
CA LEU A 95 -12.60 -3.72 9.55
C LEU A 95 -11.29 -4.51 9.54
N ALA A 96 -10.22 -3.93 10.10
CA ALA A 96 -8.94 -4.59 10.25
C ALA A 96 -9.06 -5.82 11.17
N ALA A 97 -9.79 -5.71 12.30
CA ALA A 97 -10.04 -6.83 13.21
C ALA A 97 -10.83 -7.95 12.52
N ARG A 98 -11.82 -7.60 11.71
CA ARG A 98 -12.60 -8.54 10.91
C ARG A 98 -11.75 -9.26 9.87
N LEU A 99 -10.93 -8.52 9.11
CA LEU A 99 -9.99 -9.12 8.16
C LEU A 99 -8.98 -10.06 8.85
N CYS A 100 -8.51 -9.72 10.05
CA CYS A 100 -7.66 -10.61 10.86
C CYS A 100 -8.40 -11.92 11.20
N GLY A 101 -9.69 -11.85 11.53
CA GLY A 101 -10.52 -13.03 11.78
C GLY A 101 -10.54 -13.99 10.59
N SER A 102 -10.69 -13.46 9.38
CA SER A 102 -10.66 -14.25 8.15
C SER A 102 -9.29 -14.87 7.87
N VAL A 103 -8.20 -14.13 8.13
CA VAL A 103 -6.82 -14.66 8.03
C VAL A 103 -6.63 -15.84 8.98
N ASP A 104 -7.10 -15.72 10.23
CA ASP A 104 -6.96 -16.80 11.22
C ASP A 104 -7.75 -18.04 10.82
N ALA A 105 -9.00 -17.88 10.36
CA ALA A 105 -9.83 -19.00 9.90
C ALA A 105 -9.18 -19.77 8.73
N LEU A 106 -8.58 -19.03 7.77
CA LEU A 106 -7.86 -19.64 6.65
C LEU A 106 -6.58 -20.37 7.09
N CYS A 107 -5.84 -19.81 8.06
CA CYS A 107 -4.62 -20.45 8.58
C CYS A 107 -4.94 -21.70 9.42
N GLU A 108 -5.96 -21.63 10.29
CA GLU A 108 -6.38 -22.72 11.18
C GLU A 108 -6.97 -23.89 10.38
N GLY A 109 -7.80 -23.63 9.37
CA GLY A 109 -8.46 -24.65 8.57
C GLY A 109 -7.53 -25.54 7.73
N VAL A 110 -6.26 -25.16 7.58
CA VAL A 110 -5.26 -25.88 6.77
C VAL A 110 -3.99 -26.19 7.58
N ASN A 111 -3.96 -25.84 8.87
CA ASN A 111 -2.77 -25.91 9.73
C ASN A 111 -1.54 -25.23 9.10
N VAL A 112 -1.77 -24.03 8.57
CA VAL A 112 -0.83 -23.29 7.75
C VAL A 112 -0.24 -22.15 8.57
N VAL A 113 1.08 -21.93 8.40
CA VAL A 113 1.79 -20.84 9.07
C VAL A 113 2.24 -19.83 8.02
N LEU A 114 1.86 -18.56 8.22
CA LEU A 114 2.33 -17.46 7.38
C LEU A 114 3.87 -17.43 7.30
N PRO A 115 4.45 -17.07 6.13
CA PRO A 115 5.89 -16.97 5.97
C PRO A 115 6.47 -15.93 6.96
N PRO A 116 7.77 -16.02 7.34
CA PRO A 116 8.31 -15.24 8.45
C PRO A 116 8.13 -13.72 8.34
N VAL A 117 8.20 -13.18 7.12
CA VAL A 117 8.03 -11.74 6.86
C VAL A 117 6.57 -11.33 7.05
N ALA A 118 5.64 -11.99 6.35
CA ALA A 118 4.20 -11.76 6.49
C ALA A 118 3.73 -11.95 7.95
N ARG A 119 4.25 -12.96 8.65
CA ARG A 119 3.95 -13.20 10.08
C ARG A 119 4.35 -12.03 10.96
N ARG A 120 5.51 -11.42 10.71
CA ARG A 120 5.99 -10.27 11.49
C ARG A 120 5.10 -9.05 11.27
N GLU A 121 4.76 -8.77 10.02
CA GLU A 121 3.89 -7.62 9.69
C GLU A 121 2.47 -7.85 10.23
N TYR A 122 1.92 -9.05 10.06
CA TYR A 122 0.63 -9.42 10.63
C TYR A 122 0.59 -9.31 12.16
N ALA A 123 1.66 -9.69 12.87
CA ALA A 123 1.76 -9.49 14.31
C ALA A 123 1.71 -8.02 14.71
N LYS A 124 2.30 -7.11 13.92
CA LYS A 124 2.18 -5.66 14.13
C LYS A 124 0.74 -5.19 13.89
N THR A 125 0.08 -5.70 12.85
CA THR A 125 -1.33 -5.39 12.56
C THR A 125 -2.22 -5.77 13.75
N ILE A 126 -2.07 -6.99 14.28
CA ILE A 126 -2.81 -7.43 15.48
C ILE A 126 -2.54 -6.52 16.67
N ALA A 127 -1.29 -6.13 16.90
CA ALA A 127 -0.93 -5.23 17.99
C ALA A 127 -1.55 -3.83 17.80
N ALA A 128 -1.55 -3.30 16.56
CA ALA A 128 -2.15 -2.02 16.22
C ALA A 128 -3.67 -2.03 16.43
N VAL A 129 -4.36 -3.07 15.95
CA VAL A 129 -5.80 -3.25 16.17
C VAL A 129 -6.13 -3.29 17.67
N LYS A 130 -5.38 -4.07 18.45
CA LYS A 130 -5.56 -4.14 19.92
C LYS A 130 -5.35 -2.80 20.64
N ALA A 131 -4.54 -1.92 20.07
CA ALA A 131 -4.29 -0.59 20.63
C ALA A 131 -5.30 0.46 20.13
N GLY A 132 -5.90 0.26 18.96
CA GLY A 132 -6.75 1.23 18.28
C GLY A 132 -8.24 1.14 18.60
N ILE A 133 -8.72 0.00 19.12
CA ILE A 133 -10.13 -0.21 19.47
C ILE A 133 -10.27 -0.98 20.79
N ASP A 134 -11.45 -0.92 21.41
CA ASP A 134 -11.72 -1.66 22.63
C ASP A 134 -11.66 -3.18 22.40
N PRO A 135 -11.24 -3.96 23.42
CA PRO A 135 -11.01 -5.41 23.26
C PRO A 135 -12.26 -6.21 22.89
N ASP A 136 -13.44 -5.82 23.38
CA ASP A 136 -14.68 -6.55 23.17
C ASP A 136 -15.16 -6.37 21.73
N THR A 137 -15.12 -5.14 21.21
CA THR A 137 -15.41 -4.86 19.80
C THR A 137 -14.36 -5.49 18.88
N ALA A 138 -13.07 -5.48 19.25
CA ALA A 138 -12.04 -6.16 18.49
C ALA A 138 -12.31 -7.67 18.38
N LEU A 139 -12.73 -8.30 19.48
CA LEU A 139 -13.04 -9.72 19.52
C LEU A 139 -14.28 -10.04 18.68
N ALA A 140 -15.37 -9.30 18.86
CA ALA A 140 -16.62 -9.49 18.11
C ALA A 140 -16.42 -9.32 16.60
N ALA A 141 -15.67 -8.29 16.18
CA ALA A 141 -15.34 -8.07 14.77
C ALA A 141 -14.51 -9.23 14.21
N ARG A 142 -13.56 -9.75 14.98
CA ARG A 142 -12.70 -10.87 14.59
C ARG A 142 -13.48 -12.20 14.50
N GLU A 143 -14.43 -12.44 15.41
CA GLU A 143 -15.36 -13.57 15.33
C GLU A 143 -16.23 -13.48 14.08
N THR A 144 -16.79 -12.30 13.80
CA THR A 144 -17.54 -12.04 12.56
C THR A 144 -16.70 -12.37 11.32
N GLY A 145 -15.41 -12.01 11.32
CA GLY A 145 -14.49 -12.32 10.22
C GLY A 145 -14.17 -13.79 10.05
N ARG A 146 -14.18 -14.57 11.15
CA ARG A 146 -13.91 -16.01 11.12
C ARG A 146 -15.04 -16.82 10.49
N GLU A 147 -16.28 -16.38 10.68
CA GLU A 147 -17.47 -17.06 10.18
C GLU A 147 -17.78 -16.74 8.72
N ARG A 148 -17.10 -15.77 8.12
CA ARG A 148 -17.38 -15.28 6.77
C ARG A 148 -16.88 -16.20 5.67
N ALA A 149 -17.70 -16.33 4.63
CA ALA A 149 -17.33 -16.99 3.40
C ALA A 149 -16.39 -16.09 2.55
N PRO A 150 -15.53 -16.67 1.69
CA PRO A 150 -14.59 -15.92 0.86
C PRO A 150 -15.23 -14.86 -0.05
N GLU A 151 -16.50 -15.03 -0.42
CA GLU A 151 -17.24 -14.09 -1.28
C GLU A 151 -17.59 -12.78 -0.55
N GLU A 152 -17.77 -12.83 0.77
CA GLU A 152 -18.04 -11.65 1.60
C GLU A 152 -16.80 -10.80 1.86
N LEU A 153 -15.60 -11.35 1.62
CA LEU A 153 -14.33 -10.63 1.73
C LEU A 153 -14.23 -9.48 0.74
N LEU A 154 -14.87 -9.59 -0.43
CA LEU A 154 -14.86 -8.53 -1.42
C LEU A 154 -15.47 -7.23 -0.88
N ALA A 155 -16.52 -7.32 -0.05
CA ALA A 155 -17.13 -6.15 0.57
C ALA A 155 -16.16 -5.44 1.53
N ASP A 156 -15.42 -6.21 2.32
CA ASP A 156 -14.43 -5.67 3.24
C ASP A 156 -13.26 -5.02 2.48
N VAL A 157 -12.78 -5.64 1.39
CA VAL A 157 -11.74 -5.06 0.52
C VAL A 157 -12.21 -3.75 -0.14
N LEU A 158 -13.45 -3.71 -0.64
CA LEU A 158 -14.04 -2.50 -1.22
C LEU A 158 -14.21 -1.39 -0.17
N ALA A 159 -14.53 -1.74 1.08
CA ALA A 159 -14.59 -0.76 2.17
C ALA A 159 -13.21 -0.16 2.49
N VAL A 160 -12.13 -0.96 2.44
CA VAL A 160 -10.76 -0.43 2.54
C VAL A 160 -10.45 0.48 1.35
N GLU A 161 -10.83 0.10 0.14
CA GLU A 161 -10.62 0.90 -1.07
C GLU A 161 -11.32 2.26 -0.98
N ALA A 162 -12.59 2.27 -0.58
CA ALA A 162 -13.36 3.49 -0.36
C ALA A 162 -12.70 4.40 0.68
N ALA A 163 -12.22 3.85 1.80
CA ALA A 163 -11.55 4.63 2.83
C ALA A 163 -10.20 5.21 2.36
N ILE A 164 -9.45 4.52 1.50
CA ILE A 164 -8.23 5.07 0.90
C ILE A 164 -8.58 6.22 -0.07
N VAL A 165 -9.68 6.09 -0.81
CA VAL A 165 -10.17 7.14 -1.72
C VAL A 165 -10.68 8.35 -0.93
N ASP A 166 -11.42 8.15 0.17
CA ASP A 166 -11.95 9.22 1.03
C ASP A 166 -10.87 9.89 1.88
N ALA A 167 -9.77 9.19 2.16
CA ALA A 167 -8.57 9.76 2.79
C ALA A 167 -7.74 10.63 1.82
N ARG A 168 -8.01 10.60 0.51
CA ARG A 168 -7.58 11.68 -0.38
C ARG A 168 -8.39 12.92 -0.01
N PRO A 169 -7.83 14.13 -0.13
CA PRO A 169 -8.59 15.36 0.11
C PRO A 169 -9.89 15.34 -0.71
N SER A 170 -11.01 15.02 -0.04
CA SER A 170 -12.35 14.83 -0.62
C SER A 170 -13.11 16.14 -0.76
N SER A 171 -12.52 17.22 -0.26
CA SER A 171 -12.90 18.56 -0.67
C SER A 171 -12.18 18.84 -1.99
N GLY A 172 -12.83 19.43 -3.00
CA GLY A 172 -12.14 20.00 -4.18
C GLY A 172 -11.16 21.14 -3.86
N VAL A 173 -10.71 21.21 -2.61
CA VAL A 173 -9.69 22.08 -2.05
C VAL A 173 -8.49 21.17 -1.73
N LEU A 174 -7.45 21.28 -2.54
CA LEU A 174 -6.20 20.57 -2.30
C LEU A 174 -5.52 21.14 -1.04
N PRO A 175 -4.85 20.30 -0.22
CA PRO A 175 -4.27 20.69 1.07
C PRO A 175 -3.25 21.83 0.88
N PHE A 176 -3.03 22.71 1.85
CA PHE A 176 -2.01 23.76 1.74
C PHE A 176 -1.33 24.05 3.07
N GLY A 177 -0.10 24.59 3.01
CA GLY A 177 0.66 24.95 4.21
C GLY A 177 0.87 23.74 5.14
N PRO A 178 0.55 23.84 6.45
CA PRO A 178 0.80 22.79 7.44
C PRO A 178 0.16 21.42 7.10
N GLU A 179 -1.00 21.41 6.43
CA GLU A 179 -1.67 20.18 6.02
C GLU A 179 -0.90 19.43 4.93
N LEU A 180 -0.34 20.17 3.98
CA LEU A 180 0.53 19.60 2.95
C LEU A 180 1.83 19.06 3.55
N GLU A 181 2.39 19.75 4.55
CA GLU A 181 3.59 19.30 5.26
C GLU A 181 3.38 18.06 6.11
N ALA A 182 2.17 17.87 6.64
CA ALA A 182 1.80 16.66 7.37
C ALA A 182 1.52 15.47 6.44
N LEU A 183 0.99 15.73 5.24
CA LEU A 183 0.63 14.71 4.26
C LEU A 183 1.84 14.16 3.49
N LEU A 184 2.79 15.03 3.13
CA LEU A 184 3.96 14.66 2.34
C LEU A 184 5.20 14.51 3.21
N THR A 185 5.96 13.44 2.94
CA THR A 185 7.29 13.28 3.53
C THR A 185 8.21 14.42 3.08
N HIS A 186 9.28 14.66 3.84
CA HIS A 186 10.27 15.68 3.47
C HIS A 186 10.78 15.48 2.03
N ARG A 187 11.04 14.23 1.63
CA ARG A 187 11.55 13.93 0.30
C ARG A 187 10.53 14.16 -0.82
N GLU A 188 9.27 13.84 -0.56
CA GLU A 188 8.18 14.13 -1.50
C GLU A 188 7.96 15.63 -1.66
N ARG A 189 8.18 16.44 -0.62
CA ARG A 189 8.15 17.91 -0.73
C ARG A 189 9.26 18.45 -1.62
N GLU A 190 10.51 17.99 -1.43
CA GLU A 190 11.62 18.39 -2.31
C GLU A 190 11.35 18.03 -3.78
N VAL A 191 10.78 16.85 -4.04
CA VAL A 191 10.39 16.43 -5.40
C VAL A 191 9.23 17.27 -5.92
N LEU A 192 8.22 17.57 -5.09
CA LEU A 192 7.08 18.43 -5.44
C LEU A 192 7.56 19.83 -5.84
N ASP A 193 8.44 20.45 -5.08
CA ASP A 193 8.96 21.79 -5.36
C ASP A 193 9.65 21.84 -6.74
N LEU A 194 10.47 20.82 -7.05
CA LEU A 194 11.14 20.74 -8.34
C LEU A 194 10.19 20.37 -9.50
N LEU A 195 9.15 19.58 -9.24
CA LEU A 195 8.10 19.29 -10.21
C LEU A 195 7.37 20.57 -10.63
N VAL A 196 7.01 21.37 -9.64
CA VAL A 196 6.34 22.67 -9.79
C VAL A 196 7.23 23.68 -10.50
N ALA A 197 8.53 23.69 -10.20
CA ALA A 197 9.51 24.50 -10.92
C ALA A 197 9.76 24.02 -12.37
N GLY A 198 9.10 22.95 -12.83
CA GLY A 198 9.13 22.49 -14.21
C GLY A 198 10.28 21.54 -14.55
N HIS A 199 11.04 21.04 -13.57
CA HIS A 199 12.17 20.16 -13.82
C HIS A 199 11.73 18.77 -14.33
N SER A 200 12.37 18.26 -15.38
CA SER A 200 12.13 16.89 -15.86
C SER A 200 12.54 15.87 -14.79
N ASN A 201 12.03 14.63 -14.85
CA ASN A 201 12.42 13.61 -13.88
C ASN A 201 13.94 13.32 -13.90
N GLN A 202 14.60 13.54 -15.04
CA GLN A 202 16.06 13.49 -15.14
C GLN A 202 16.71 14.64 -14.37
N ALA A 203 16.27 15.88 -14.57
CA ALA A 203 16.83 17.03 -13.86
C ALA A 203 16.58 16.95 -12.35
N ILE A 204 15.42 16.46 -11.92
CA ILE A 204 15.12 16.23 -10.49
C ILE A 204 16.06 15.16 -9.92
N ALA A 205 16.28 14.08 -10.66
CA ALA A 205 17.20 13.01 -10.27
C ALA A 205 18.62 13.55 -10.05
N ASP A 206 19.09 14.37 -10.98
CA ASP A 206 20.41 14.99 -10.92
C ASP A 206 20.54 15.98 -9.74
N LEU A 207 19.52 16.84 -9.54
CA LEU A 207 19.50 17.86 -8.48
C LEU A 207 19.40 17.25 -7.07
N LEU A 208 18.62 16.19 -6.94
CA LEU A 208 18.39 15.51 -5.66
C LEU A 208 19.36 14.36 -5.41
N PHE A 209 20.28 14.08 -6.34
CA PHE A 209 21.22 12.95 -6.29
C PHE A 209 20.52 11.59 -6.06
N ILE A 210 19.47 11.32 -6.82
CA ILE A 210 18.72 10.04 -6.82
C ILE A 210 18.50 9.55 -8.24
N SER A 211 18.04 8.32 -8.42
CA SER A 211 17.77 7.76 -9.75
C SER A 211 16.47 8.29 -10.37
N VAL A 212 16.38 8.35 -11.70
CA VAL A 212 15.15 8.72 -12.42
C VAL A 212 13.95 7.84 -12.06
N PRO A 213 14.08 6.50 -11.92
CA PRO A 213 13.01 5.67 -11.38
C PRO A 213 12.59 6.07 -9.97
N THR A 214 13.51 6.44 -9.08
CA THR A 214 13.18 6.95 -7.74
C THR A 214 12.33 8.22 -7.82
N VAL A 215 12.66 9.13 -8.73
CA VAL A 215 11.84 10.32 -8.98
C VAL A 215 10.45 9.94 -9.47
N LYS A 216 10.33 8.98 -10.41
CA LYS A 216 9.03 8.51 -10.91
C LYS A 216 8.17 7.94 -9.79
N VAL A 217 8.76 7.16 -8.88
CA VAL A 217 8.06 6.62 -7.70
C VAL A 217 7.59 7.74 -6.79
N HIS A 218 8.46 8.71 -6.46
CA HIS A 218 8.05 9.87 -5.67
C HIS A 218 6.92 10.66 -6.33
N VAL A 219 6.98 10.87 -7.65
CA VAL A 219 5.91 11.53 -8.41
C VAL A 219 4.60 10.76 -8.28
N THR A 220 4.62 9.44 -8.44
CA THR A 220 3.42 8.58 -8.26
C THR A 220 2.86 8.70 -6.85
N HIS A 221 3.71 8.66 -5.82
CA HIS A 221 3.26 8.79 -4.44
C HIS A 221 2.67 10.17 -4.15
N ILE A 222 3.30 11.24 -4.65
CA ILE A 222 2.79 12.62 -4.53
C ILE A 222 1.42 12.72 -5.18
N LEU A 223 1.27 12.22 -6.41
CA LEU A 223 0.00 12.19 -7.13
C LEU A 223 -1.08 11.44 -6.35
N SER A 224 -0.77 10.23 -5.87
CA SER A 224 -1.67 9.40 -5.08
C SER A 224 -2.14 10.09 -3.80
N LYS A 225 -1.22 10.71 -3.06
CA LYS A 225 -1.49 11.44 -1.80
C LYS A 225 -2.28 12.72 -2.01
N LEU A 226 -2.00 13.46 -3.08
CA LEU A 226 -2.73 14.68 -3.43
C LEU A 226 -4.06 14.39 -4.15
N GLY A 227 -4.35 13.12 -4.50
CA GLY A 227 -5.51 12.76 -5.28
C GLY A 227 -5.47 13.26 -6.73
N LEU A 228 -4.27 13.53 -7.25
CA LEU A 228 -4.04 14.04 -8.60
C LEU A 228 -3.66 12.90 -9.55
N SER A 229 -4.01 13.05 -10.82
CA SER A 229 -3.81 12.03 -11.84
C SER A 229 -2.62 12.31 -12.77
N SER A 230 -2.14 13.56 -12.81
CA SER A 230 -1.09 13.94 -13.75
C SER A 230 -0.15 15.03 -13.23
N ARG A 231 1.07 15.05 -13.80
CA ARG A 231 2.05 16.11 -13.58
C ARG A 231 1.49 17.50 -13.89
N ALA A 232 0.64 17.61 -14.92
CA ALA A 232 0.02 18.87 -15.29
C ALA A 232 -0.92 19.39 -14.18
N GLU A 233 -1.66 18.49 -13.53
CA GLU A 233 -2.51 18.84 -12.39
C GLU A 233 -1.69 19.29 -11.17
N VAL A 234 -0.53 18.66 -10.91
CA VAL A 234 0.39 19.08 -9.83
C VAL A 234 0.89 20.51 -10.07
N ILE A 235 1.28 20.83 -11.30
CA ILE A 235 1.75 22.17 -11.67
C ILE A 235 0.60 23.18 -11.57
N ALA A 236 -0.60 22.82 -12.04
CA ALA A 236 -1.78 23.68 -11.96
C ALA A 236 -2.19 23.97 -10.50
N TYR A 237 -2.11 22.96 -9.63
CA TYR A 237 -2.33 23.09 -8.20
C TYR A 237 -1.34 24.05 -7.55
N ALA A 238 -0.05 23.95 -7.86
CA ALA A 238 0.95 24.83 -7.30
C ALA A 238 0.88 26.27 -7.81
N ALA A 239 0.42 26.49 -9.05
CA ALA A 239 0.11 27.82 -9.54
C ALA A 239 -1.02 28.49 -8.73
N GLN A 240 -2.01 27.72 -8.25
CA GLN A 240 -3.08 28.23 -7.38
C GLN A 240 -2.57 28.61 -5.98
N LEU A 241 -1.52 27.96 -5.48
CA LEU A 241 -0.88 28.28 -4.19
C LEU A 241 -0.10 29.61 -4.23
N GLY A 242 0.48 29.98 -5.37
CA GLY A 242 1.21 31.25 -5.54
C GLY A 242 0.33 32.49 -5.74
N HIS A 243 -0.99 32.32 -5.87
CA HIS A 243 -1.97 33.41 -6.03
C HIS A 243 -2.80 33.70 -4.76
N ARG A 244 -2.52 33.02 -3.65
CA ARG A 244 -3.09 33.28 -2.33
C ARG A 244 -2.07 33.94 -1.42
#